data_AF-A7SFK3-F1
#
_entry.id   AF-A7SFK3-F1
#
_cell.length_a   1.000
_cell.length_b   1.000
_cell.length_c   1.000
_cell.angle_alpha   90.00
_cell.angle_beta   90.00
_cell.angle_gamma   90.00
#
_symmetry.space_group_name_H-M   'P 1'
#
loop_
_entity.id
_entity.type
_entity.pdbx_description
1 polymer ?
#
loop_
_entity_poly.entity_id
_entity_poly.type
_entity_poly.pdbx_seq_one_letter_code
_entity_poly.pdbx_strand_id
1 'polypeptide(L)' 'GVEHSHISCSECHQQGIKGMRWQCADCEGYNLCTASYMGDKHELQHGFYLHES' A
#
# COMPACT_ATOMS: atom_id res chain seq x y z
N GLY A 1 15.13 -8.96 0.25
CA GLY A 1 14.22 -7.83 0.51
C GLY A 1 12.81 -8.36 0.51
N VAL A 2 11.96 -7.88 1.41
CA VAL A 2 10.56 -8.30 1.48
C VAL A 2 9.82 -7.81 0.24
N GLU A 3 9.06 -8.70 -0.39
CA GLU A 3 8.20 -8.38 -1.53
C GLU A 3 6.87 -9.11 -1.35
N HIS A 4 5.79 -8.34 -1.36
CA HIS A 4 4.44 -8.87 -1.38
C HIS A 4 4.02 -9.12 -2.84
N SER A 5 4.61 -10.14 -3.49
CA SER A 5 4.47 -10.39 -4.94
C SER A 5 3.04 -10.59 -5.42
N HIS A 6 2.13 -10.99 -4.53
CA HIS A 6 0.70 -11.20 -4.84
C HIS A 6 -0.18 -9.97 -4.59
N ILE A 7 0.41 -8.86 -4.16
CA ILE A 7 -0.33 -7.64 -3.81
C ILE A 7 0.09 -6.52 -4.74
N SER A 8 -0.91 -5.88 -5.35
CA SER A 8 -0.71 -4.73 -6.21
C SER A 8 -1.06 -3.44 -5.47
N CYS A 9 -0.35 -2.35 -5.80
CA CYS A 9 -0.74 -1.03 -5.34
C CYS A 9 -2.00 -0.56 -6.08
N SER A 10 -3.00 -0.10 -5.34
CA SER A 10 -4.26 0.41 -5.88
C SER A 10 -4.11 1.70 -6.69
N GLU A 11 -3.05 2.50 -6.42
CA GLU A 11 -2.82 3.81 -7.05
C GLU A 11 -1.90 3.78 -8.27
N CYS A 12 -0.75 3.09 -8.16
CA CYS A 12 0.20 3.02 -9.27
C CYS A 12 0.07 1.73 -10.09
N HIS A 13 -0.81 0.81 -9.68
CA HIS A 13 -1.04 -0.51 -10.30
C HIS A 13 0.22 -1.38 -10.42
N GLN A 14 1.29 -1.03 -9.71
CA GLN A 14 2.49 -1.86 -9.66
C GLN A 14 2.15 -3.19 -9.00
N GLN A 15 2.39 -4.28 -9.74
CA GLN A 15 2.29 -5.63 -9.24
C GLN A 15 3.51 -5.95 -8.38
N GLY A 16 3.28 -6.48 -7.18
CA GLY A 16 4.32 -6.77 -6.21
C GLY A 16 4.77 -5.50 -5.48
N ILE A 17 4.21 -5.27 -4.29
CA ILE A 17 4.68 -4.19 -3.42
C ILE A 17 6.00 -4.61 -2.77
N LYS A 18 7.07 -3.86 -3.08
CA LYS A 18 8.41 -4.07 -2.53
C LYS A 18 8.58 -3.32 -1.22
N GLY A 19 9.11 -3.98 -0.19
CA GLY A 19 9.31 -3.41 1.13
C GLY A 19 7.98 -3.28 1.87
N MET A 20 7.67 -2.07 2.34
CA MET A 20 6.48 -1.78 3.14
C MET A 20 5.21 -1.75 2.30
N ARG A 21 4.20 -2.48 2.76
CA ARG A 21 2.83 -2.40 2.26
C ARG A 21 1.96 -1.61 3.24
N TRP A 22 1.27 -0.61 2.72
CA TRP A 22 0.33 0.22 3.45
C TRP A 22 -1.09 -0.20 3.09
N GLN A 23 -1.75 -0.97 3.94
CA GLN A 23 -3.14 -1.37 3.73
C GLN A 23 -4.07 -0.34 4.38
N CYS A 24 -5.02 0.20 3.62
CA CYS A 24 -6.01 1.11 4.17
C CYS A 24 -6.93 0.35 5.15
N ALA A 25 -7.19 0.93 6.32
CA ALA A 25 -8.07 0.36 7.33
C ALA A 25 -9.56 0.58 7.02
N ASP A 26 -9.85 1.65 6.28
CA ASP A 26 -11.21 2.10 5.95
C ASP A 26 -11.69 1.56 4.60
N CYS A 27 -10.76 1.17 3.71
CA CYS A 27 -11.06 0.67 2.37
C CYS A 27 -10.69 -0.81 2.23
N GLU A 28 -11.67 -1.65 1.89
CA GLU A 28 -11.46 -3.09 1.72
C GLU A 28 -10.57 -3.39 0.51
N GLY A 29 -9.53 -4.22 0.72
CA GLY A 29 -8.61 -4.64 -0.35
C GLY A 29 -7.69 -3.54 -0.89
N TYR A 30 -7.70 -2.35 -0.29
CA TYR A 30 -6.95 -1.21 -0.80
C TYR A 30 -5.53 -1.19 -0.22
N ASN A 31 -4.53 -1.29 -1.10
CA ASN A 31 -3.12 -1.42 -0.72
C ASN A 31 -2.29 -0.36 -1.44
N LEU A 32 -1.36 0.26 -0.74
CA LEU A 32 -0.42 1.23 -1.29
C LEU A 32 1.02 0.74 -1.10
N CYS A 33 1.86 0.98 -2.10
CA CYS A 33 3.30 0.97 -1.89
C CYS A 33 3.72 2.25 -1.16
N THR A 34 4.90 2.25 -0.56
CA THR A 34 5.44 3.43 0.14
C THR A 34 5.46 4.69 -0.73
N ALA A 35 5.74 4.57 -2.04
CA ALA A 35 5.76 5.72 -2.93
C ALA A 35 4.38 6.38 -3.09
N SER A 36 3.31 5.59 -3.16
CA SER A 36 1.94 6.10 -3.26
C SER A 36 1.44 6.64 -1.92
N TYR A 37 1.80 5.99 -0.81
CA TYR A 37 1.49 6.47 0.53
C TYR A 37 2.15 7.83 0.82
N MET A 38 3.46 7.94 0.60
CA MET A 38 4.22 9.19 0.82
C MET A 38 3.94 10.27 -0.24
N GLY A 39 3.29 9.88 -1.34
CA GLY A 39 2.86 10.79 -2.41
C GLY A 39 1.43 11.31 -2.23
N ASP A 40 0.82 11.10 -1.06
CA ASP A 40 -0.53 11.51 -0.72
C ASP A 40 -1.57 11.09 -1.79
N LYS A 41 -1.40 9.88 -2.34
CA LYS A 41 -2.24 9.36 -3.43
C LYS A 41 -3.58 8.79 -2.96
N HIS A 42 -3.86 8.82 -1.66
CA HIS A 42 -5.11 8.36 -1.07
C HIS A 42 -5.58 9.34 0.02
N GLU A 43 -6.82 9.17 0.47
CA GLU A 43 -7.42 10.01 1.50
C GLU A 43 -6.58 9.98 2.80
N LEU A 44 -6.09 11.15 3.21
CA LEU A 44 -5.17 11.31 4.35
C LEU A 44 -5.86 11.12 5.70
N GLN A 45 -7.19 11.18 5.72
CA GLN A 45 -7.98 10.95 6.92
C GLN A 45 -8.16 9.46 7.23
N HIS A 46 -7.89 8.57 6.27
CA HIS A 46 -7.98 7.13 6.49
C HIS A 46 -6.80 6.61 7.33
N GLY A 47 -7.09 5.61 8.15
CA GLY A 47 -6.07 4.85 8.88
C GLY A 47 -5.34 3.88 7.95
N PHE A 48 -4.09 3.56 8.28
CA PHE A 48 -3.30 2.58 7.54
C PHE A 48 -2.63 1.56 8.46
N TYR A 49 -2.67 0.29 8.05
CA TYR A 49 -1.88 -0.79 8.63
C TYR A 49 -0.59 -0.97 7.83
N LEU A 50 0.53 -0.93 8.54
CA LEU A 50 1.85 -1.20 7.97
C LEU A 50 2.14 -2.71 8.01
N HIS A 51 2.59 -3.27 6.89
CA HIS A 51 3.06 -4.64 6.78
C HIS A 51 4.48 -4.65 6.22
N GLU A 52 5.41 -5.25 6.97
CA GLU A 52 6.85 -5.24 6.67
C GLU A 52 7.40 -6.63 6.25
N SER A 53 6.55 -7.66 6.12
CA SER A 53 6.96 -9.08 5.99
C SER A 53 6.22 -9.86 4.92
#